data_AF-A0A3Q0JAZ2-F1
#
_entry.id   AF-A0A3Q0JAZ2-F1
#
_cell.length_a   1.000
_cell.length_b   1.000
_cell.length_c   1.000
_cell.angle_alpha   90.00
_cell.angle_beta   90.00
_cell.angle_gamma   90.00
#
_symmetry.space_group_name_H-M   'P 1'
#
loop_
_entity.id
_entity.type
_entity.pdbx_description
1 polymer ?
#
loop_
_entity_poly.entity_id
_entity_poly.type
_entity_poly.pdbx_seq_one_letter_code
_entity_poly.pdbx_strand_id
1 'polypeptide(L)'
;MDSMDRTVWIVWTVPYGWISPFGIFFLVAEKIIDMKSLSDTVGQLGLYFITVLLGLLIHGFILLPAMYTFFVREWPFRFTANMGQAIATAFGTASR
;
A
#
# COMPACT_ATOMS: atom_id res chain seq x y z
N MET A 1 19.98 16.51 7.19
CA MET A 1 20.66 15.59 6.27
C MET A 1 22.13 15.88 6.30
N ASP A 2 22.77 15.16 7.18
CA ASP A 2 24.17 15.16 7.51
C ASP A 2 24.94 14.54 6.35
N SER A 3 26.23 14.85 6.23
CA SER A 3 27.06 14.38 5.11
C SER A 3 27.05 12.86 4.99
N MET A 4 26.95 12.15 6.12
CA MET A 4 26.86 10.69 6.19
C MET A 4 25.56 10.16 5.58
N ASP A 5 24.40 10.76 5.88
CA ASP A 5 23.10 10.38 5.28
C ASP A 5 23.08 10.59 3.77
N ARG A 6 23.69 11.67 3.28
CA ARG A 6 23.78 11.93 1.84
C ARG A 6 24.64 10.89 1.14
N THR A 7 25.76 10.49 1.75
CA THR A 7 26.61 9.44 1.20
C THR A 7 25.87 8.10 1.20
N VAL A 8 25.15 7.75 2.27
CA VAL A 8 24.37 6.51 2.31
C VAL A 8 23.28 6.50 1.24
N TRP A 9 22.53 7.59 1.07
CA TRP A 9 21.48 7.68 0.07
C TRP A 9 22.00 7.56 -1.36
N ILE A 10 23.11 8.22 -1.69
CA ILE A 10 23.73 8.19 -3.02
C ILE A 10 24.35 6.81 -3.33
N VAL A 11 24.99 6.18 -2.35
CA VAL A 11 25.70 4.90 -2.56
C VAL A 11 24.76 3.70 -2.52
N TRP A 12 23.74 3.72 -1.66
CA TRP A 12 22.89 2.56 -1.41
C TRP A 12 21.48 2.70 -1.96
N THR A 13 20.86 3.87 -1.96
CA THR A 13 19.45 3.96 -2.34
C THR A 13 19.28 4.18 -3.84
N VAL A 14 20.12 5.05 -4.43
CA VAL A 14 20.05 5.37 -5.86
C VAL A 14 20.38 4.13 -6.72
N PRO A 15 21.55 3.48 -6.62
CA PRO A 15 21.93 2.40 -7.54
C PRO A 15 21.01 1.19 -7.43
N TYR A 16 20.58 0.84 -6.20
CA TYR A 16 19.65 -0.25 -5.97
C TYR A 16 18.27 0.04 -6.56
N GLY A 17 17.81 1.29 -6.54
CA GLY A 17 16.58 1.70 -7.23
C GLY A 17 16.64 1.41 -8.73
N TRP A 18 17.76 1.74 -9.39
CA TRP A 18 17.94 1.51 -10.84
C TRP A 18 18.16 0.04 -11.22
N ILE A 19 18.79 -0.76 -10.34
CA ILE A 19 19.04 -2.20 -10.58
C ILE A 19 17.83 -3.07 -10.22
N SER A 20 16.99 -2.61 -9.28
CA SER A 20 15.80 -3.35 -8.81
C SER A 20 14.85 -3.82 -9.91
N PRO A 21 14.46 -3.02 -10.93
CA PRO A 21 13.55 -3.50 -11.97
C PRO A 21 14.12 -4.68 -12.76
N PHE A 22 15.44 -4.72 -12.97
CA PHE A 22 16.08 -5.83 -13.67
C PHE A 22 16.05 -7.10 -12.83
N GLY A 23 16.43 -7.01 -11.54
CA GLY A 23 16.37 -8.16 -10.64
C GLY A 23 14.96 -8.73 -10.47
N ILE A 24 13.97 -7.87 -10.24
CA ILE A 24 12.58 -8.27 -10.08
C ILE A 24 12.03 -8.91 -11.36
N PHE A 25 12.42 -8.41 -12.53
CA PHE A 25 11.99 -8.97 -13.82
C PHE A 25 12.41 -10.44 -14.00
N PHE A 26 13.68 -10.77 -13.75
CA PHE A 26 14.14 -12.16 -13.86
C PHE A 26 13.50 -13.07 -12.82
N LEU A 27 13.31 -12.59 -11.58
CA LEU A 27 12.64 -13.36 -10.52
C LEU A 27 11.20 -13.70 -10.89
N VAL A 28 10.45 -12.73 -11.45
CA VAL A 28 9.09 -12.96 -11.91
C VAL A 28 9.07 -13.89 -13.13
N ALA A 29 10.00 -13.73 -14.08
CA ALA A 29 10.11 -14.59 -15.25
C ALA A 29 10.40 -16.05 -14.87
N GLU A 30 11.35 -16.30 -13.95
CA GLU A 30 11.62 -17.62 -13.39
C GLU A 30 10.36 -18.19 -12.74
N LYS A 31 9.64 -17.37 -11.94
CA LYS A 31 8.46 -17.84 -11.25
C LYS A 31 7.33 -18.24 -12.20
N ILE A 32 7.18 -17.53 -13.32
CA ILE A 32 6.21 -17.84 -14.37
C ILE A 32 6.55 -19.18 -15.06
N ILE A 33 7.83 -19.46 -15.31
CA ILE A 33 8.28 -20.70 -15.96
C ILE A 33 8.14 -21.92 -15.02
N ASP A 34 8.42 -21.73 -13.73
CA ASP A 34 8.28 -22.74 -12.69
C ASP A 34 6.80 -23.07 -12.37
N MET A 35 5.88 -22.13 -12.65
CA MET A 35 4.46 -22.29 -12.39
C MET A 35 3.76 -23.17 -13.43
N LYS A 36 3.22 -24.30 -12.97
CA LYS A 36 2.45 -25.26 -13.78
C LYS A 36 1.11 -24.70 -14.28
N SER A 37 0.53 -23.73 -13.56
CA SER A 37 -0.71 -23.05 -13.94
C SER A 37 -0.68 -21.55 -13.56
N LEU A 38 -0.48 -20.70 -14.56
CA LEU A 38 -0.55 -19.24 -14.41
C LEU A 38 -1.93 -18.75 -13.95
N SER A 39 -2.99 -19.41 -14.44
CA SER A 39 -4.37 -19.06 -14.12
C SER A 39 -4.66 -19.13 -12.61
N ASP A 40 -4.18 -20.18 -11.95
CA ASP A 40 -4.45 -20.38 -10.51
C ASP A 40 -3.67 -19.36 -9.67
N THR A 41 -2.45 -19.04 -10.07
CA THR A 41 -1.62 -18.04 -9.38
C THR A 41 -2.21 -16.64 -9.50
N VAL A 42 -2.61 -16.23 -10.71
CA VAL A 42 -3.26 -14.93 -10.93
C VAL A 42 -4.59 -14.87 -10.19
N GLY A 43 -5.34 -15.98 -10.13
CA GLY A 43 -6.56 -16.09 -9.33
C GLY A 43 -6.31 -15.91 -7.84
N GLN A 44 -5.28 -16.56 -7.27
CA GLN A 44 -4.88 -16.37 -5.87
C GLN A 44 -4.43 -14.94 -5.58
N LEU A 45 -3.67 -14.32 -6.50
CA LEU A 45 -3.25 -12.93 -6.36
C LEU A 45 -4.46 -11.98 -6.38
N GLY A 46 -5.43 -12.22 -7.27
CA GLY A 46 -6.68 -11.48 -7.32
C GLY A 46 -7.49 -11.59 -6.03
N LEU A 47 -7.59 -12.81 -5.45
CA LEU A 47 -8.23 -13.01 -4.15
C LEU A 47 -7.50 -12.25 -3.04
N TYR A 48 -6.16 -12.23 -3.05
CA TYR A 48 -5.37 -11.41 -2.12
C TYR A 48 -5.65 -9.91 -2.27
N PHE A 49 -5.73 -9.39 -3.50
CA PHE A 49 -6.09 -7.99 -3.72
C PHE A 49 -7.48 -7.65 -3.15
N ILE A 50 -8.46 -8.53 -3.37
CA ILE A 50 -9.82 -8.35 -2.85
C ILE A 50 -9.84 -8.39 -1.32
N THR A 51 -9.11 -9.32 -0.68
CA THR A 51 -9.08 -9.43 0.78
C THR A 51 -8.42 -8.21 1.41
N VAL A 52 -7.33 -7.70 0.83
CA VAL A 52 -6.67 -6.47 1.28
C VAL A 52 -7.59 -5.26 1.12
N LEU A 53 -8.28 -5.14 -0.02
CA LEU A 53 -9.22 -4.03 -0.25
C LEU A 53 -10.38 -4.06 0.75
N LEU A 54 -10.98 -5.23 0.97
CA LEU A 54 -12.03 -5.41 1.98
C LEU A 54 -11.51 -5.11 3.38
N GLY A 55 -10.31 -5.57 3.73
CA GLY A 55 -9.67 -5.29 5.02
C GLY A 55 -9.47 -3.79 5.23
N LEU A 56 -9.01 -3.07 4.21
CA LEU A 56 -8.78 -1.62 4.28
C LEU A 56 -10.10 -0.84 4.38
N LEU A 57 -11.14 -1.27 3.66
CA LEU A 57 -12.48 -0.68 3.75
C LEU A 57 -13.10 -0.91 5.14
N ILE A 58 -13.07 -2.14 5.64
CA ILE A 58 -13.59 -2.46 6.98
C ILE A 58 -12.81 -1.71 8.05
N HIS A 59 -11.48 -1.69 7.98
CA HIS A 59 -10.66 -0.99 8.96
C HIS A 59 -10.90 0.53 8.92
N GLY A 60 -10.93 1.12 7.72
CA GLY A 60 -11.13 2.55 7.52
C GLY A 60 -12.53 3.05 7.88
N PHE A 61 -13.58 2.28 7.58
CA PHE A 61 -14.98 2.68 7.79
C PHE A 61 -15.62 2.12 9.07
N ILE A 62 -15.09 1.06 9.67
CA ILE A 62 -15.67 0.44 10.88
C ILE A 62 -14.75 0.62 12.08
N LEU A 63 -13.47 0.23 12.01
CA LEU A 63 -12.57 0.34 13.16
C LEU A 63 -12.30 1.81 13.55
N LEU A 64 -11.92 2.67 12.60
CA LEU A 64 -11.62 4.07 12.90
C LEU A 64 -12.85 4.81 13.46
N PRO A 65 -14.06 4.70 12.87
CA PRO A 65 -15.25 5.34 13.41
C PRO A 65 -15.70 4.74 14.75
N ALA A 66 -15.56 3.42 14.95
CA ALA A 66 -15.88 2.79 16.24
C ALA A 66 -14.96 3.26 17.37
N MET A 67 -13.65 3.41 17.10
CA MET A 67 -12.75 4.01 18.09
C MET A 67 -13.10 5.47 18.33
N TYR A 68 -13.41 6.25 17.29
CA TYR A 68 -13.82 7.64 17.43
C TYR A 68 -15.09 7.79 18.28
N THR A 69 -16.13 7.01 18.03
CA THR A 69 -17.37 7.05 18.83
C THR A 69 -17.15 6.59 20.27
N PHE A 70 -16.26 5.63 20.50
CA PHE A 70 -15.94 5.17 21.85
C PHE A 70 -15.30 6.27 22.70
N PHE A 71 -14.33 7.01 22.15
CA PHE A 71 -13.62 8.05 22.89
C PHE A 71 -14.36 9.40 22.89
N VAL A 72 -14.93 9.82 21.77
CA VAL A 72 -15.50 11.16 21.58
C VAL A 72 -17.02 11.19 21.85
N ARG A 73 -17.70 10.02 21.84
CA ARG A 73 -19.16 9.87 22.06
C ARG A 73 -20.05 10.72 21.11
N GLU A 74 -19.50 11.17 19.99
CA GLU A 74 -20.21 11.90 18.94
C GLU A 74 -20.32 11.09 17.65
N TRP A 75 -21.34 11.40 16.83
CA TRP A 75 -21.59 10.70 15.56
C TRP A 75 -20.45 10.97 14.54
N PRO A 76 -19.74 9.92 14.08
CA PRO A 76 -18.46 10.02 13.37
C PRO A 76 -18.61 10.49 11.91
N PHE A 77 -19.83 10.39 11.35
CA PHE A 77 -20.11 10.73 9.96
C PHE A 77 -19.84 12.19 9.61
N ARG A 78 -19.98 13.11 10.58
CA ARG A 78 -19.70 14.54 10.36
C ARG A 78 -18.21 14.81 10.23
N PHE A 79 -17.37 14.02 10.89
CA PHE A 79 -15.92 14.11 10.80
C PHE A 79 -15.41 13.56 9.46
N THR A 80 -15.89 12.39 9.04
CA THR A 80 -15.52 11.80 7.74
C THR A 80 -15.94 12.66 6.54
N ALA A 81 -17.10 13.34 6.61
CA ALA A 81 -17.56 14.24 5.55
C ALA A 81 -16.64 15.47 5.39
N ASN A 82 -16.18 16.06 6.50
CA ASN A 82 -15.26 17.20 6.46
C ASN A 82 -13.84 16.82 6.00
N MET A 83 -13.44 15.55 6.13
CA MET A 83 -12.14 15.04 5.67
C MET A 83 -12.13 14.56 4.20
N GLY A 84 -13.26 14.62 3.48
CA GLY A 84 -13.36 14.11 2.12
C GLY A 84 -12.32 14.70 1.16
N GLN A 85 -12.00 15.99 1.28
CA GLN A 85 -10.96 16.64 0.48
C GLN A 85 -9.57 16.06 0.76
N ALA A 86 -9.21 15.87 2.04
CA ALA A 86 -7.93 15.30 2.42
C ALA A 86 -7.79 13.84 1.97
N ILE A 87 -8.87 13.06 2.06
CA ILE A 87 -8.92 11.67 1.57
C ILE A 87 -8.70 11.62 0.05
N ALA A 88 -9.37 12.48 -0.70
CA ALA A 88 -9.22 12.56 -2.16
C ALA A 88 -7.79 12.97 -2.57
N THR A 89 -7.18 13.92 -1.86
CA THR A 89 -5.79 14.32 -2.11
C THR A 89 -4.81 13.21 -1.74
N ALA A 90 -4.95 12.58 -0.58
CA ALA A 90 -4.07 11.48 -0.15
C ALA A 90 -4.16 10.26 -1.08
N PHE A 91 -5.36 9.98 -1.60
CA PHE A 91 -5.52 8.94 -2.63
C PHE A 91 -4.82 9.32 -3.94
N GLY A 92 -4.93 10.58 -4.35
CA GLY A 92 -4.28 11.09 -5.57
C GLY A 92 -2.75 11.17 -5.49
N THR A 93 -2.19 11.47 -4.32
CA THR A 93 -0.74 11.51 -4.12
C THR A 93 -0.15 10.11 -3.93
N ALA A 94 -0.95 9.13 -3.49
CA ALA A 94 -0.54 7.77 -3.12
C ALA A 94 0.72 7.69 -2.23
N SER A 95 1.07 8.81 -1.60
CA SER A 95 2.16 8.98 -0.67
C SER A 95 1.53 9.08 0.70
N ARG A 96 2.00 8.22 1.61
CA ARG A 96 1.76 8.43 3.03
C ARG A 96 2.31 9.77 3.48
#